data_AF-A0A8T5LEA4-F1
#
_entry.id   AF-A0A8T5LEA4-F1
#
_cell.length_a   1.000
_cell.length_b   1.000
_cell.length_c   1.000
_cell.angle_alpha   90.00
_cell.angle_beta   90.00
_cell.angle_gamma   90.00
#
_symmetry.space_group_name_H-M   'P 1'
#
loop_
_entity.id
_entity.type
_entity.pdbx_description
1 polymer ?
#
loop_
_entity_poly.entity_id
_entity_poly.type
_entity_poly.pdbx_seq_one_letter_code
_entity_poly.pdbx_strand_id
1 'polypeptide(L)'
;HDHNGKPVYRYNKEKHEFTDEIWDDTKTIREELNNPINNKNENVFVVDKKDIKNNVYVPRYYWNRRIEELREEAEKQNLQFVRVKDLIEEGIIKDFSGHGSPAGKYKGKGEIPYIRVADIVNWSIYRNQTSLVPEHVYHAIKARGVDLQEKDVLFVRRGSYRIGSVALISPLDIEVLLTREIHVFRVLKENNQYDIDAYYLLYLFSHELTQKQLYNKVMIDTTLPNIGRRWEELYLPVAQNLKEREKIKRKIKSAFTKKWEAQQEIATLVKEFGHLTI
;
A
#
# COMPACT_ATOMS: atom_id res chain seq x y z
N HIS A 1 9.11 -27.70 11.41
CA HIS A 1 8.49 -27.77 12.74
C HIS A 1 8.01 -26.38 13.15
N ASP A 2 6.95 -26.27 13.96
CA ASP A 2 6.45 -25.02 14.52
C ASP A 2 7.33 -24.53 15.69
N HIS A 3 6.95 -23.42 16.33
CA HIS A 3 7.67 -22.86 17.48
C HIS A 3 7.68 -23.78 18.73
N ASN A 4 6.87 -24.85 18.74
CA ASN A 4 6.80 -25.86 19.79
C ASN A 4 7.51 -27.16 19.38
N GLY A 5 8.19 -27.20 18.23
CA GLY A 5 8.87 -28.38 17.73
C GLY A 5 7.94 -29.45 17.14
N LYS A 6 6.67 -29.13 16.83
CA LYS A 6 5.74 -30.06 16.17
C LYS A 6 5.87 -30.02 14.65
N PRO A 7 5.72 -31.15 13.93
CA PRO A 7 5.72 -31.15 12.47
C PRO A 7 4.66 -30.18 11.93
N VAL A 8 4.99 -29.52 10.81
CA VAL A 8 4.05 -28.67 10.09
C VAL A 8 3.65 -29.42 8.83
N TYR A 9 2.37 -29.40 8.51
CA TYR A 9 1.81 -30.11 7.36
C TYR A 9 1.39 -29.13 6.27
N ARG A 10 1.31 -29.60 5.02
CA ARG A 10 0.85 -28.77 3.91
C ARG A 10 -0.63 -28.40 4.07
N TYR A 11 -0.99 -27.22 3.60
CA TYR A 11 -2.36 -26.71 3.62
C TYR A 11 -2.96 -26.72 2.21
N ASN A 12 -4.09 -27.39 2.03
CA ASN A 12 -4.85 -27.36 0.80
C ASN A 12 -5.73 -26.10 0.79
N LYS A 13 -5.40 -25.14 -0.08
CA LYS A 13 -6.12 -23.87 -0.19
C LYS A 13 -7.54 -24.02 -0.73
N GLU A 14 -7.82 -25.01 -1.57
CA GLU A 14 -9.14 -25.22 -2.17
C GLU A 14 -10.12 -25.83 -1.17
N LYS A 15 -9.64 -26.80 -0.37
CA LYS A 15 -10.43 -27.50 0.64
C LYS A 15 -10.41 -26.84 2.02
N HIS A 16 -9.54 -25.85 2.20
CA HIS A 16 -9.33 -25.16 3.47
C HIS A 16 -8.94 -26.08 4.63
N GLU A 17 -8.13 -27.11 4.38
CA GLU A 17 -7.72 -28.11 5.36
C GLU A 17 -6.21 -28.39 5.31
N PHE A 18 -5.63 -28.82 6.44
CA PHE A 18 -4.29 -29.39 6.45
C PHE A 18 -4.34 -30.82 5.93
N THR A 19 -3.35 -31.17 5.12
CA THR A 19 -3.12 -32.54 4.64
C THR A 19 -2.30 -33.34 5.67
N ASP A 20 -2.15 -34.65 5.45
CA ASP A 20 -1.23 -35.48 6.23
C ASP A 20 0.23 -35.40 5.71
N GLU A 21 0.49 -34.62 4.65
CA GLU A 21 1.82 -34.45 4.08
C GLU A 21 2.63 -33.45 4.90
N ILE A 22 3.78 -33.89 5.44
CA ILE A 22 4.73 -33.01 6.12
C ILE A 22 5.25 -31.98 5.12
N TRP A 23 5.28 -30.71 5.55
CA TRP A 23 5.82 -29.63 4.75
C TRP A 23 7.36 -29.63 4.80
N ASP A 24 7.97 -30.58 4.08
CA ASP A 24 9.42 -30.73 3.91
C ASP A 24 9.81 -30.82 2.43
N ASP A 25 10.25 -29.70 1.87
CA ASP A 25 10.69 -29.56 0.48
C ASP A 25 12.18 -29.90 0.30
N THR A 26 12.90 -30.37 1.34
CA THR A 26 14.36 -30.49 1.32
C THR A 26 14.87 -31.44 0.23
N LYS A 27 14.19 -32.58 0.03
CA LYS A 27 14.57 -33.54 -1.01
C LYS A 27 14.44 -32.91 -2.41
N THR A 28 13.29 -32.29 -2.68
CA THR A 28 13.00 -31.62 -3.96
C THR A 28 14.02 -30.50 -4.23
N ILE A 29 14.31 -29.66 -3.23
CA ILE A 29 15.31 -28.59 -3.34
C ILE A 29 16.68 -29.15 -3.72
N ARG A 30 17.12 -30.25 -3.09
CA ARG A 30 18.40 -30.89 -3.41
C ARG A 30 18.46 -31.43 -4.84
N GLU A 31 17.36 -31.96 -5.34
CA GLU A 31 17.26 -32.43 -6.73
C GLU A 31 17.32 -31.25 -7.71
N GLU A 32 16.59 -30.17 -7.45
CA GLU A 32 16.60 -28.95 -8.26
C GLU A 32 17.97 -28.26 -8.28
N LEU A 33 18.73 -28.30 -7.17
CA LEU A 33 20.08 -27.74 -7.09
C LEU A 33 21.09 -28.44 -8.00
N ASN A 34 20.86 -29.68 -8.45
CA ASN A 34 21.72 -30.35 -9.42
C ASN A 34 21.61 -29.72 -10.83
N ASN A 35 20.49 -29.06 -11.13
CA ASN A 35 20.29 -28.31 -12.36
C ASN A 35 19.47 -27.02 -12.08
N PRO A 36 20.10 -25.99 -11.49
CA PRO A 36 19.39 -24.83 -10.96
C PRO A 36 18.83 -23.90 -12.05
N ILE A 37 19.26 -24.09 -13.31
CA ILE A 37 18.84 -23.29 -14.48
C ILE A 37 17.52 -23.84 -15.08
N ASN A 38 17.09 -25.03 -14.66
CA ASN A 38 15.85 -25.64 -15.14
C ASN A 38 14.63 -24.76 -14.81
N ASN A 39 13.90 -24.35 -15.84
CA ASN A 39 12.72 -23.49 -15.72
C ASN A 39 11.51 -24.16 -15.04
N LYS A 40 11.55 -25.50 -14.88
CA LYS A 40 10.52 -26.25 -14.15
C LYS A 40 10.72 -26.25 -12.64
N ASN A 41 11.87 -25.80 -12.15
CA ASN A 41 12.17 -25.76 -10.72
C ASN A 41 11.14 -24.88 -9.99
N GLU A 42 10.72 -25.31 -8.79
CA GLU A 42 9.73 -24.61 -7.99
C GLU A 42 10.34 -23.96 -6.74
N ASN A 43 11.55 -24.37 -6.35
CA ASN A 43 12.21 -23.96 -5.11
C ASN A 43 13.60 -23.34 -5.34
N VAL A 44 14.17 -23.52 -6.53
CA VAL A 44 15.48 -23.00 -6.93
C VAL A 44 15.35 -22.17 -8.21
N PHE A 45 16.12 -21.09 -8.28
CA PHE A 45 16.24 -20.24 -9.47
C PHE A 45 17.63 -19.62 -9.51
N VAL A 46 18.02 -19.14 -10.69
CA VAL A 46 19.27 -18.41 -10.91
C VAL A 46 18.97 -16.98 -11.33
N VAL A 47 19.87 -16.06 -10.98
CA VAL A 47 19.83 -14.66 -11.40
C VAL A 47 21.19 -14.33 -11.99
N ASP A 48 21.21 -13.82 -13.22
CA ASP A 48 22.45 -13.35 -13.84
C ASP A 48 22.94 -12.11 -13.06
N LYS A 49 24.25 -11.97 -12.88
CA LYS A 49 24.86 -10.85 -12.16
C LYS A 49 24.43 -9.50 -12.75
N LYS A 50 24.24 -9.43 -14.07
CA LYS A 50 23.77 -8.21 -14.76
C LYS A 50 22.34 -7.79 -14.40
N ASP A 51 21.53 -8.74 -13.92
CA ASP A 51 20.12 -8.51 -13.57
C ASP A 51 19.94 -8.08 -12.11
N ILE A 52 21.02 -8.05 -11.33
CA ILE A 52 21.02 -7.55 -9.95
C ILE A 52 20.77 -6.04 -9.96
N LYS A 53 19.67 -5.61 -9.33
CA LYS A 53 19.24 -4.22 -9.28
C LYS A 53 19.66 -3.57 -7.98
N ASN A 54 20.26 -2.38 -8.05
CA ASN A 54 20.57 -1.52 -6.90
C ASN A 54 21.32 -2.25 -5.76
N ASN A 55 22.21 -3.19 -6.09
CA ASN A 55 22.93 -4.03 -5.11
C ASN A 55 22.01 -4.77 -4.11
N VAL A 56 20.79 -5.11 -4.52
CA VAL A 56 19.88 -5.92 -3.71
C VAL A 56 20.20 -7.39 -3.92
N TYR A 57 20.55 -8.12 -2.85
CA TYR A 57 20.86 -9.56 -2.89
C TYR A 57 19.83 -10.42 -2.16
N VAL A 58 18.58 -9.94 -2.07
CA VAL A 58 17.49 -10.66 -1.42
C VAL A 58 16.82 -11.59 -2.43
N PRO A 59 16.90 -12.93 -2.30
CA PRO A 59 16.43 -13.85 -3.35
C PRO A 59 14.97 -13.64 -3.76
N ARG A 60 14.05 -13.52 -2.79
CA ARG A 60 12.62 -13.32 -3.07
C ARG A 60 12.30 -12.09 -3.94
N TYR A 61 13.19 -11.10 -4.00
CA TYR A 61 12.99 -9.92 -4.86
C TYR A 61 13.07 -10.25 -6.36
N TYR A 62 13.85 -11.29 -6.70
CA TYR A 62 14.06 -11.80 -8.06
C TYR A 62 13.24 -13.06 -8.37
N TRP A 63 12.36 -13.44 -7.45
CA TRP A 63 11.50 -14.61 -7.60
C TRP A 63 10.35 -14.30 -8.57
N ASN A 64 10.63 -14.37 -9.87
CA ASN A 64 9.69 -13.97 -10.94
C ASN A 64 8.46 -14.87 -11.00
N ARG A 65 8.59 -16.17 -10.69
CA ARG A 65 7.48 -17.14 -10.74
C ARG A 65 6.26 -16.67 -9.94
N ARG A 66 6.47 -16.08 -8.76
CA ARG A 66 5.38 -15.54 -7.93
C ARG A 66 4.67 -14.36 -8.60
N ILE A 67 5.37 -13.54 -9.38
CA ILE A 67 4.72 -12.45 -10.12
C ILE A 67 3.94 -13.02 -11.31
N GLU A 68 4.46 -14.04 -12.00
CA GLU A 68 3.75 -14.72 -13.08
C GLU A 68 2.48 -15.43 -12.60
N GLU A 69 2.53 -16.12 -11.46
CA GLU A 69 1.34 -16.70 -10.81
C GLU A 69 0.27 -15.64 -10.52
N LEU A 70 0.68 -14.45 -10.06
CA LEU A 70 -0.25 -13.33 -9.83
C LEU A 70 -0.81 -12.76 -11.14
N ARG A 71 -0.05 -12.80 -12.24
CA ARG A 71 -0.54 -12.40 -13.57
C ARG A 71 -1.59 -13.38 -14.06
N GLU A 72 -1.33 -14.68 -13.96
CA GLU A 72 -2.32 -15.71 -14.32
C GLU A 72 -3.60 -15.57 -13.49
N GLU A 73 -3.48 -15.30 -12.18
CA GLU A 73 -4.62 -15.02 -11.31
C GLU A 73 -5.41 -13.78 -11.77
N ALA A 74 -4.70 -12.72 -12.19
CA ALA A 74 -5.30 -11.50 -12.72
C ALA A 74 -6.05 -11.73 -14.05
N GLU A 75 -5.44 -12.47 -14.97
CA GLU A 75 -6.02 -12.80 -16.27
C GLU A 75 -7.31 -13.62 -16.11
N LYS A 76 -7.31 -14.60 -15.20
CA LYS A 76 -8.52 -15.36 -14.84
C LYS A 76 -9.65 -14.47 -14.30
N GLN A 77 -9.30 -13.36 -13.65
CA GLN A 77 -10.24 -12.35 -13.15
C GLN A 77 -10.56 -11.25 -14.18
N ASN A 78 -10.09 -11.38 -15.43
CA ASN A 78 -10.24 -10.37 -16.49
C ASN A 78 -9.64 -9.00 -16.11
N LEU A 79 -8.49 -9.03 -15.45
CA LEU A 79 -7.69 -7.87 -15.03
C LEU A 79 -6.41 -7.81 -15.87
N GLN A 80 -5.93 -6.61 -16.14
CA GLN A 80 -4.63 -6.33 -16.73
C GLN A 80 -3.72 -5.68 -15.68
N PHE A 81 -2.44 -6.05 -15.69
CA PHE A 81 -1.45 -5.50 -14.78
C PHE A 81 -0.77 -4.28 -15.38
N VAL A 82 -0.94 -3.13 -14.72
CA VAL A 82 -0.31 -1.84 -15.10
C VAL A 82 0.68 -1.45 -14.02
N ARG A 83 1.94 -1.13 -14.35
CA ARG A 83 2.91 -0.75 -13.30
C ARG A 83 2.64 0.66 -12.80
N VAL A 84 2.87 0.87 -11.50
CA VAL A 84 2.82 2.21 -10.90
C VAL A 84 3.82 3.15 -11.59
N LYS A 85 5.02 2.66 -11.92
CA LYS A 85 6.03 3.43 -12.65
C LYS A 85 5.51 3.95 -14.00
N ASP A 86 4.81 3.10 -14.77
CA ASP A 86 4.31 3.48 -16.09
C ASP A 86 3.27 4.61 -15.95
N LEU A 87 2.40 4.57 -14.93
CA LEU A 87 1.43 5.64 -14.64
C LEU A 87 2.09 6.99 -14.29
N ILE A 88 3.27 6.97 -13.66
CA ILE A 88 4.04 8.18 -13.35
C ILE A 88 4.71 8.73 -14.61
N GLU A 89 5.33 7.86 -15.41
CA GLU A 89 6.00 8.25 -16.66
C GLU A 89 5.01 8.80 -17.69
N GLU A 90 3.78 8.26 -17.73
CA GLU A 90 2.68 8.76 -18.56
C GLU A 90 2.02 10.04 -18.01
N GLY A 91 2.40 10.49 -16.82
CA GLY A 91 1.83 11.67 -16.17
C GLY A 91 0.37 11.50 -15.74
N ILE A 92 -0.12 10.26 -15.60
CA ILE A 92 -1.46 9.96 -15.09
C ILE A 92 -1.51 10.25 -13.59
N ILE A 93 -0.47 9.83 -12.87
CA ILE A 93 -0.31 10.10 -11.44
C ILE A 93 1.01 10.81 -11.17
N LYS A 94 1.05 11.54 -10.06
CA LYS A 94 2.27 12.13 -9.49
C LYS A 94 2.40 11.74 -8.04
N ASP A 95 3.63 11.58 -7.58
CA ASP A 95 3.92 11.15 -6.24
C ASP A 95 4.70 12.22 -5.42
N PHE A 96 4.52 12.18 -4.11
CA PHE A 96 5.19 13.08 -3.17
C PHE A 96 5.52 12.34 -1.87
N SER A 97 6.59 12.75 -1.20
CA SER A 97 6.87 12.31 0.17
C SER A 97 5.97 13.06 1.15
N GLY A 98 5.55 12.38 2.22
CA GLY A 98 5.03 13.07 3.41
C GLY A 98 6.06 14.03 4.03
N HIS A 99 5.58 14.92 4.89
CA HIS A 99 6.33 16.10 5.36
C HIS A 99 7.50 15.75 6.28
N GLY A 100 7.22 15.10 7.41
CA GLY A 100 8.20 14.99 8.50
C GLY A 100 7.57 14.76 9.85
N SER A 101 8.43 14.49 10.82
CA SER A 101 8.02 14.14 12.18
C SER A 101 8.28 15.32 13.12
N PRO A 102 7.27 15.84 13.83
CA PRO A 102 7.47 16.84 14.87
C PRO A 102 8.18 16.25 16.08
N ALA A 103 8.94 17.10 16.78
CA ALA A 103 9.54 16.74 18.06
C ALA A 103 8.44 16.39 19.07
N GLY A 104 8.69 15.35 19.89
CA GLY A 104 7.68 14.79 20.80
C GLY A 104 7.03 15.82 21.74
N LYS A 105 7.79 16.82 22.19
CA LYS A 105 7.33 17.88 23.10
C LYS A 105 6.18 18.74 22.57
N TYR A 106 5.97 18.77 21.25
CA TYR A 106 4.91 19.56 20.62
C TYR A 106 3.61 18.77 20.41
N LYS A 107 3.62 17.45 20.61
CA LYS A 107 2.43 16.61 20.41
C LYS A 107 1.43 16.80 21.54
N GLY A 108 0.15 16.90 21.18
CA GLY A 108 -0.96 17.20 22.09
C GLY A 108 -0.97 18.66 22.59
N LYS A 109 -0.32 19.59 21.88
CA LYS A 109 -0.18 21.00 22.29
C LYS A 109 -0.76 22.00 21.28
N GLY A 110 -1.52 21.54 20.30
CA GLY A 110 -2.17 22.40 19.31
C GLY A 110 -3.34 21.67 18.65
N GLU A 111 -3.74 22.16 17.49
CA GLU A 111 -4.98 21.73 16.82
C GLU A 111 -4.74 20.98 15.50
N ILE A 112 -3.54 21.07 14.92
CA ILE A 112 -3.27 20.49 13.59
C ILE A 112 -2.94 19.00 13.71
N PRO A 113 -3.65 18.09 13.04
CA PRO A 113 -3.37 16.66 13.14
C PRO A 113 -2.01 16.27 12.56
N TYR A 114 -1.19 15.56 13.36
CA TYR A 114 -0.01 14.85 12.87
C TYR A 114 -0.33 13.36 12.66
N ILE A 115 -0.26 12.91 11.42
CA ILE A 115 -0.70 11.59 10.97
C ILE A 115 0.51 10.67 10.82
N ARG A 116 0.51 9.58 11.59
CA ARG A 116 1.52 8.52 11.54
C ARG A 116 1.00 7.35 10.73
N VAL A 117 1.90 6.41 10.43
CA VAL A 117 1.58 5.18 9.70
C VAL A 117 0.50 4.33 10.39
N ALA A 118 0.41 4.39 11.72
CA ALA A 118 -0.62 3.70 12.50
C ALA A 118 -2.01 4.35 12.39
N ASP A 119 -2.04 5.62 11.99
CA ASP A 119 -3.24 6.44 11.87
C ASP A 119 -3.87 6.30 10.46
N ILE A 120 -3.29 5.49 9.57
CA ILE A 120 -3.90 5.05 8.31
C ILE A 120 -4.73 3.79 8.58
N VAL A 121 -6.06 3.94 8.61
CA VAL A 121 -7.01 2.90 9.01
C VAL A 121 -8.26 2.95 8.15
N ASN A 122 -8.75 1.81 7.67
CA ASN A 122 -10.02 1.68 6.92
C ASN A 122 -10.15 2.68 5.76
N TRP A 123 -9.11 2.80 4.94
CA TRP A 123 -9.01 3.74 3.81
C TRP A 123 -9.15 5.21 4.20
N SER A 124 -8.86 5.58 5.44
CA SER A 124 -8.98 6.95 5.92
C SER A 124 -7.90 7.29 6.94
N ILE A 125 -7.82 8.58 7.24
CA ILE A 125 -6.98 9.10 8.31
C ILE A 125 -7.77 9.06 9.61
N TYR A 126 -7.14 8.50 10.65
CA TYR A 126 -7.55 8.68 12.02
C TYR A 126 -6.85 9.90 12.64
N ARG A 127 -7.61 10.85 13.18
CA ARG A 127 -7.06 12.05 13.82
C ARG A 127 -6.78 11.75 15.29
N ASN A 128 -5.54 11.40 15.59
CA ASN A 128 -5.16 11.12 16.97
C ASN A 128 -5.00 12.43 17.77
N GLN A 129 -5.91 12.67 18.71
CA GLN A 129 -5.91 13.85 19.59
C GLN A 129 -4.60 14.04 20.36
N THR A 130 -3.91 12.94 20.72
CA THR A 130 -2.61 12.99 21.42
C THR A 130 -1.45 13.43 20.54
N SER A 131 -1.67 13.49 19.22
CA SER A 131 -0.65 13.82 18.22
C SER A 131 -0.86 15.20 17.60
N LEU A 132 -1.89 15.96 17.98
CA LEU A 132 -2.09 17.30 17.43
C LEU A 132 -0.88 18.22 17.72
N VAL A 133 -0.53 19.08 16.78
CA VAL A 133 0.63 19.99 16.89
C VAL A 133 0.22 21.45 16.71
N PRO A 134 0.98 22.39 17.33
CA PRO A 134 0.80 23.81 17.07
C PRO A 134 1.02 24.17 15.60
N GLU A 135 0.31 25.20 15.13
CA GLU A 135 0.37 25.69 13.75
C GLU A 135 1.80 26.07 13.30
N HIS A 136 2.58 26.73 14.17
CA HIS A 136 3.96 27.08 13.85
C HIS A 136 4.85 25.84 13.61
N VAL A 137 4.57 24.72 14.29
CA VAL A 137 5.28 23.44 14.08
C VAL A 137 4.87 22.82 12.76
N TYR A 138 3.58 22.86 12.43
CA TYR A 138 3.07 22.43 11.13
C TYR A 138 3.78 23.17 9.99
N HIS A 139 3.76 24.50 10.00
CA HIS A 139 4.39 25.31 8.95
C HIS A 139 5.90 25.09 8.86
N ALA A 140 6.58 24.98 10.00
CA ALA A 140 8.03 24.74 10.03
C ALA A 140 8.43 23.39 9.42
N ILE A 141 7.65 22.32 9.68
CA ILE A 141 7.98 20.97 9.19
C ILE A 141 7.48 20.76 7.77
N LYS A 142 6.25 21.22 7.47
CA LYS A 142 5.71 21.18 6.12
C LYS A 142 6.62 21.96 5.18
N ALA A 143 7.04 23.17 5.56
CA ALA A 143 7.90 24.03 4.74
C ALA A 143 7.43 24.10 3.28
N ARG A 144 8.23 23.62 2.34
CA ARG A 144 7.91 23.51 0.89
C ARG A 144 7.46 22.12 0.46
N GLY A 145 7.01 21.30 1.42
CA GLY A 145 6.42 19.98 1.20
C GLY A 145 5.08 20.08 0.48
N VAL A 146 4.52 18.91 0.17
CA VAL A 146 3.27 18.83 -0.61
C VAL A 146 2.10 19.52 0.09
N ASP A 147 1.36 20.35 -0.63
CA ASP A 147 0.03 20.75 -0.20
C ASP A 147 -0.95 19.62 -0.51
N LEU A 148 -1.50 18.99 0.53
CA LEU A 148 -2.48 17.93 0.37
C LEU A 148 -3.75 18.48 -0.28
N GLN A 149 -4.31 17.69 -1.19
CA GLN A 149 -5.55 17.99 -1.88
C GLN A 149 -6.57 16.91 -1.58
N GLU A 150 -7.85 17.30 -1.64
CA GLU A 150 -8.94 16.34 -1.64
C GLU A 150 -8.67 15.25 -2.68
N LYS A 151 -8.96 13.99 -2.32
CA LYS A 151 -8.76 12.81 -3.16
C LYS A 151 -7.29 12.43 -3.41
N ASP A 152 -6.31 13.05 -2.75
CA ASP A 152 -4.98 12.46 -2.70
C ASP A 152 -5.04 11.06 -2.06
N VAL A 153 -4.33 10.09 -2.64
CA VAL A 153 -4.24 8.73 -2.15
C VAL A 153 -2.95 8.57 -1.36
N LEU A 154 -3.07 8.23 -0.08
CA LEU A 154 -1.94 7.94 0.79
C LEU A 154 -1.54 6.47 0.69
N PHE A 155 -0.25 6.20 0.81
CA PHE A 155 0.31 4.85 0.82
C PHE A 155 1.44 4.75 1.86
N VAL A 156 1.34 3.81 2.80
CA VAL A 156 2.40 3.57 3.78
C VAL A 156 3.55 2.80 3.12
N ARG A 157 4.73 3.42 3.05
CA ARG A 157 5.94 2.81 2.43
C ARG A 157 6.93 2.21 3.44
N ARG A 158 6.81 2.57 4.71
CA ARG A 158 7.65 2.07 5.82
C ARG A 158 6.80 2.04 7.08
N GLY A 159 6.88 0.99 7.90
CA GLY A 159 6.02 0.87 9.09
C GLY A 159 5.58 -0.54 9.41
N SER A 160 6.50 -1.50 9.30
CA SER A 160 6.25 -2.91 9.59
C SER A 160 5.06 -3.48 8.81
N TYR A 161 4.06 -4.05 9.50
CA TYR A 161 2.87 -4.65 8.91
C TYR A 161 1.91 -3.63 8.26
N ARG A 162 2.16 -2.32 8.43
CA ARG A 162 1.34 -1.26 7.81
C ARG A 162 1.73 -0.96 6.37
N ILE A 163 2.88 -1.42 5.88
CA ILE A 163 3.30 -1.17 4.49
C ILE A 163 2.23 -1.72 3.55
N GLY A 164 1.77 -0.90 2.60
CA GLY A 164 0.65 -1.23 1.72
C GLY A 164 -0.70 -0.68 2.18
N SER A 165 -0.82 -0.20 3.42
CA SER A 165 -2.03 0.48 3.88
C SER A 165 -2.24 1.77 3.09
N VAL A 166 -3.48 2.04 2.73
CA VAL A 166 -3.88 3.22 1.95
C VAL A 166 -4.97 4.01 2.63
N ALA A 167 -5.07 5.30 2.27
CA ALA A 167 -6.19 6.17 2.64
C ALA A 167 -6.47 7.18 1.54
N LEU A 168 -7.69 7.71 1.52
CA LEU A 168 -8.09 8.82 0.66
C LEU A 168 -8.24 10.09 1.50
N ILE A 169 -7.59 11.18 1.09
CA ILE A 169 -7.73 12.49 1.74
C ILE A 169 -9.16 13.02 1.53
N SER A 170 -9.85 13.30 2.63
CA SER A 170 -11.16 13.96 2.62
C SER A 170 -11.03 15.48 2.49
N PRO A 171 -12.11 16.20 2.15
CA PRO A 171 -12.12 17.67 2.20
C PRO A 171 -11.77 18.23 3.58
N LEU A 172 -12.00 17.45 4.65
CA LEU A 172 -11.72 17.85 6.02
C LEU A 172 -10.24 17.61 6.40
N ASP A 173 -9.50 16.78 5.66
CA ASP A 173 -8.14 16.33 6.00
C ASP A 173 -7.05 17.02 5.15
N ILE A 174 -7.37 18.11 4.47
CA ILE A 174 -6.40 18.84 3.63
C ILE A 174 -5.30 19.55 4.46
N GLU A 175 -5.60 19.88 5.72
CA GLU A 175 -4.67 20.54 6.64
C GLU A 175 -4.17 19.57 7.72
N VAL A 176 -3.33 18.62 7.32
CA VAL A 176 -2.69 17.66 8.23
C VAL A 176 -1.20 17.51 7.95
N LEU A 177 -0.43 17.17 8.99
CA LEU A 177 1.00 16.88 8.87
C LEU A 177 1.23 15.37 8.75
N LEU A 178 1.64 14.89 7.57
CA LEU A 178 2.05 13.49 7.39
C LEU A 178 3.50 13.22 7.83
N THR A 179 3.74 12.06 8.45
CA THR A 179 5.10 11.52 8.59
C THR A 179 5.72 11.16 7.23
N ARG A 180 7.05 11.14 7.11
CA ARG A 180 7.77 10.83 5.85
C ARG A 180 7.54 9.42 5.31
N GLU A 181 7.13 8.49 6.17
CA GLU A 181 6.83 7.11 5.85
C GLU A 181 5.49 6.92 5.12
N ILE A 182 4.68 7.99 5.03
CA ILE A 182 3.49 8.02 4.20
C ILE A 182 3.85 8.71 2.89
N HIS A 183 3.58 8.03 1.79
CA HIS A 183 3.71 8.54 0.43
C HIS A 183 2.36 9.05 -0.04
N VAL A 184 2.35 10.08 -0.88
CA VAL A 184 1.13 10.70 -1.42
C VAL A 184 1.12 10.48 -2.93
N PHE A 185 0.00 10.03 -3.47
CA PHE A 185 -0.26 9.90 -4.90
C PHE A 185 -1.43 10.79 -5.30
N ARG A 186 -1.23 11.57 -6.36
CA ARG A 186 -2.26 12.44 -6.93
C ARG A 186 -2.52 12.04 -8.36
N VAL A 187 -3.79 11.83 -8.71
CA VAL A 187 -4.21 11.66 -10.11
C VAL A 187 -4.22 13.03 -10.78
N LEU A 188 -3.40 13.21 -11.83
CA LEU A 188 -3.32 14.46 -12.58
C LEU A 188 -4.30 14.50 -13.76
N LYS A 189 -4.62 13.33 -14.33
CA LYS A 189 -5.46 13.20 -15.52
C LYS A 189 -6.50 12.11 -15.31
N GLU A 190 -7.70 12.49 -14.87
CA GLU A 190 -8.80 11.53 -14.65
C GLU A 190 -9.30 10.90 -15.97
N ASN A 191 -9.21 11.60 -17.10
CA ASN A 191 -9.47 11.03 -18.43
C ASN A 191 -8.20 10.38 -19.01
N ASN A 192 -7.87 9.17 -18.57
CA ASN A 192 -6.73 8.40 -19.05
C ASN A 192 -7.15 7.05 -19.63
N GLN A 193 -6.22 6.38 -20.34
CA GLN A 193 -6.48 5.11 -21.01
C GLN A 193 -6.90 3.95 -20.09
N TYR A 194 -6.59 4.07 -18.79
CA TYR A 194 -6.96 3.09 -17.77
C TYR A 194 -8.21 3.49 -17.00
N ASP A 195 -8.80 4.66 -17.27
CA ASP A 195 -9.94 5.21 -16.57
C ASP A 195 -9.71 5.32 -15.04
N ILE A 196 -8.46 5.63 -14.65
CA ILE A 196 -8.04 5.75 -13.26
C ILE A 196 -8.40 7.15 -12.73
N ASP A 197 -9.30 7.19 -11.75
CA ASP A 197 -9.46 8.32 -10.83
C ASP A 197 -8.90 7.96 -9.44
N ALA A 198 -9.00 8.88 -8.48
CA ALA A 198 -8.50 8.66 -7.13
C ALA A 198 -9.22 7.51 -6.39
N TYR A 199 -10.52 7.34 -6.60
CA TYR A 199 -11.31 6.28 -5.96
C TYR A 199 -10.90 4.90 -6.50
N TYR A 200 -10.63 4.81 -7.81
CA TYR A 200 -10.12 3.60 -8.42
C TYR A 200 -8.67 3.34 -8.03
N LEU A 201 -7.84 4.37 -7.98
CA LEU A 201 -6.44 4.24 -7.55
C LEU A 201 -6.34 3.71 -6.11
N LEU A 202 -7.18 4.22 -5.20
CA LEU A 202 -7.31 3.68 -3.83
C LEU A 202 -7.62 2.17 -3.87
N TYR A 203 -8.62 1.77 -4.65
CA TYR A 203 -8.99 0.37 -4.84
C TYR A 203 -7.81 -0.46 -5.36
N LEU A 204 -7.15 0.00 -6.42
CA LEU A 204 -6.06 -0.69 -7.08
C LEU A 204 -4.88 -0.94 -6.14
N PHE A 205 -4.48 0.06 -5.34
CA PHE A 205 -3.44 -0.14 -4.34
C PHE A 205 -3.88 -1.10 -3.24
N SER A 206 -5.15 -1.04 -2.81
CA SER A 206 -5.69 -1.93 -1.77
C SER A 206 -5.99 -3.36 -2.24
N HIS A 207 -5.99 -3.61 -3.55
CA HIS A 207 -6.38 -4.90 -4.13
C HIS A 207 -5.45 -6.02 -3.67
N GLU A 208 -6.01 -7.20 -3.42
CA GLU A 208 -5.27 -8.37 -2.92
C GLU A 208 -4.06 -8.70 -3.80
N LEU A 209 -4.23 -8.70 -5.14
CA LEU A 209 -3.13 -8.93 -6.09
C LEU A 209 -2.00 -7.91 -5.96
N THR A 210 -2.30 -6.64 -5.66
CA THR A 210 -1.27 -5.62 -5.39
C THR A 210 -0.57 -5.90 -4.05
N GLN A 211 -1.35 -6.22 -3.01
CA GLN A 211 -0.84 -6.49 -1.67
C GLN A 211 0.04 -7.75 -1.61
N LYS A 212 -0.32 -8.81 -2.35
CA LYS A 212 0.48 -10.05 -2.46
C LYS A 212 1.90 -9.81 -3.01
N GLN A 213 2.10 -8.76 -3.80
CA GLN A 213 3.42 -8.40 -4.37
C GLN A 213 4.36 -7.79 -3.33
N LEU A 214 3.82 -7.16 -2.26
CA LEU A 214 4.61 -6.45 -1.25
C LEU A 214 5.64 -7.36 -0.58
N TYR A 215 5.34 -8.64 -0.39
CA TYR A 215 6.24 -9.62 0.21
C TYR A 215 7.62 -9.68 -0.48
N ASN A 216 7.64 -9.62 -1.82
CA ASN A 216 8.89 -9.65 -2.59
C ASN A 216 9.61 -8.29 -2.60
N LYS A 217 8.92 -7.20 -2.27
CA LYS A 217 9.42 -5.83 -2.37
C LYS A 217 9.78 -5.21 -1.02
N VAL A 218 9.23 -5.70 0.08
CA VAL A 218 9.54 -5.23 1.44
C VAL A 218 10.77 -5.95 1.96
N MET A 219 11.73 -5.16 2.46
CA MET A 219 12.98 -5.63 3.04
C MET A 219 13.15 -5.05 4.45
N ILE A 220 13.91 -5.74 5.30
CA ILE A 220 14.30 -5.20 6.60
C ILE A 220 15.42 -4.19 6.38
N ASP A 221 15.19 -2.95 6.77
CA ASP A 221 16.17 -1.87 6.77
C ASP A 221 16.57 -1.63 8.22
N THR A 222 17.74 -2.16 8.59
CA THR A 222 18.26 -2.35 9.96
C THR A 222 17.27 -3.07 10.88
N THR A 223 16.29 -2.36 11.42
CA THR A 223 15.29 -2.87 12.37
C THR A 223 13.86 -2.78 11.87
N LEU A 224 13.58 -1.98 10.84
CA LEU A 224 12.21 -1.72 10.38
C LEU A 224 12.01 -2.11 8.91
N PRO A 225 10.92 -2.80 8.57
CA PRO A 225 10.56 -3.09 7.19
C PRO A 225 10.37 -1.80 6.37
N ASN A 226 10.83 -1.82 5.12
CA ASN A 226 10.75 -0.71 4.17
C ASN A 226 10.63 -1.22 2.73
N ILE A 227 9.75 -0.61 1.93
CA ILE A 227 9.62 -0.91 0.49
C ILE A 227 10.56 -0.07 -0.39
N GLY A 228 11.14 1.02 0.12
CA GLY A 228 12.03 1.90 -0.64
C GLY A 228 11.32 2.51 -1.85
N ARG A 229 11.97 2.57 -3.02
CA ARG A 229 11.33 2.93 -4.31
C ARG A 229 10.72 1.74 -5.05
N ARG A 230 10.81 0.52 -4.49
CA ARG A 230 10.28 -0.69 -5.14
C ARG A 230 8.75 -0.71 -5.20
N TRP A 231 8.06 0.25 -4.55
CA TRP A 231 6.64 0.48 -4.77
C TRP A 231 6.33 0.88 -6.23
N GLU A 232 7.29 1.48 -6.94
CA GLU A 232 7.16 1.83 -8.38
C GLU A 232 7.03 0.57 -9.26
N GLU A 233 7.57 -0.56 -8.79
CA GLU A 233 7.53 -1.84 -9.49
C GLU A 233 6.21 -2.61 -9.27
N LEU A 234 5.32 -2.12 -8.41
CA LEU A 234 4.05 -2.78 -8.16
C LEU A 234 3.17 -2.72 -9.42
N TYR A 235 2.52 -3.84 -9.70
CA TYR A 235 1.48 -3.94 -10.71
C TYR A 235 0.12 -3.71 -10.07
N LEU A 236 -0.64 -2.78 -10.64
CA LEU A 236 -2.02 -2.51 -10.30
C LEU A 236 -2.96 -3.33 -11.20
N PRO A 237 -3.92 -4.08 -10.63
CA PRO A 237 -4.84 -4.94 -11.38
C PRO A 237 -6.03 -4.14 -11.92
N VAL A 238 -5.86 -3.54 -13.08
CA VAL A 238 -6.90 -2.74 -13.75
C VAL A 238 -7.87 -3.66 -14.48
N ALA A 239 -9.17 -3.52 -14.27
CA ALA A 239 -10.16 -4.34 -14.98
C ALA A 239 -10.08 -4.11 -16.49
N GLN A 240 -10.17 -5.15 -17.32
CA GLN A 240 -10.16 -4.94 -18.77
C GLN A 240 -11.46 -4.28 -19.27
N ASN A 241 -12.59 -4.58 -18.60
CA ASN A 241 -13.90 -4.02 -18.93
C ASN A 241 -14.11 -2.63 -18.32
N LEU A 242 -14.31 -1.61 -19.17
CA LEU A 242 -14.59 -0.23 -18.75
C LEU A 242 -15.83 -0.12 -17.84
N LYS A 243 -16.90 -0.88 -18.11
CA LYS A 243 -18.11 -0.86 -17.27
C LYS A 243 -17.84 -1.31 -15.83
N GLU A 244 -16.89 -2.23 -15.63
CA GLU A 244 -16.52 -2.68 -14.29
C GLU A 244 -15.70 -1.61 -13.56
N ARG A 245 -14.79 -0.91 -14.26
CA ARG A 245 -14.06 0.25 -13.71
C ARG A 245 -15.04 1.32 -13.22
N GLU A 246 -15.99 1.71 -14.08
CA GLU A 246 -17.03 2.69 -13.74
C GLU A 246 -17.89 2.27 -12.55
N LYS A 247 -18.27 0.99 -12.51
CA LYS A 247 -19.03 0.42 -11.39
C LYS A 247 -18.26 0.49 -10.07
N ILE A 248 -16.98 0.13 -10.08
CA ILE A 248 -16.12 0.18 -8.88
C ILE A 248 -15.96 1.63 -8.42
N LYS A 249 -15.54 2.54 -9.32
CA LYS A 249 -15.40 3.98 -9.06
C LYS A 249 -16.64 4.56 -8.42
N ARG A 250 -17.80 4.37 -9.06
CA ARG A 250 -19.09 4.91 -8.59
C ARG A 250 -19.46 4.39 -7.20
N LYS A 251 -19.26 3.09 -6.93
CA LYS A 251 -19.58 2.51 -5.62
C LYS A 251 -18.67 3.07 -4.52
N ILE A 252 -17.37 3.15 -4.77
CA ILE A 252 -16.41 3.68 -3.80
C ILE A 252 -16.66 5.17 -3.57
N LYS A 253 -16.81 5.95 -4.64
CA LYS A 253 -17.16 7.37 -4.57
C LYS A 253 -18.42 7.58 -3.74
N SER A 254 -19.50 6.84 -4.00
CA SER A 254 -20.74 6.96 -3.24
C SER A 254 -20.56 6.66 -1.75
N ALA A 255 -19.73 5.67 -1.39
CA ALA A 255 -19.44 5.36 0.00
C ALA A 255 -18.65 6.50 0.69
N PHE A 256 -17.66 7.07 0.00
CA PHE A 256 -16.88 8.20 0.53
C PHE A 256 -17.69 9.48 0.63
N THR A 257 -18.53 9.80 -0.35
CA THR A 257 -19.42 10.97 -0.31
C THR A 257 -20.30 10.92 0.95
N LYS A 258 -21.01 9.80 1.18
CA LYS A 258 -21.84 9.62 2.39
C LYS A 258 -21.02 9.74 3.67
N LYS A 259 -19.83 9.16 3.70
CA LYS A 259 -18.93 9.22 4.85
C LYS A 259 -18.51 10.66 5.15
N TRP A 260 -18.11 11.41 4.13
CA TRP A 260 -17.64 12.79 4.28
C TRP A 260 -18.77 13.75 4.64
N GLU A 261 -19.97 13.57 4.06
CA GLU A 261 -21.17 14.31 4.44
C GLU A 261 -21.49 14.11 5.93
N ALA A 262 -21.52 12.86 6.40
CA ALA A 262 -21.75 12.56 7.81
C ALA A 262 -20.66 13.16 8.72
N GLN A 263 -19.38 13.12 8.31
CA GLN A 263 -18.30 13.74 9.07
C GLN A 263 -18.42 15.28 9.12
N GLN A 264 -18.85 15.91 8.03
CA GLN A 264 -19.10 17.35 7.97
C GLN A 264 -20.28 17.76 8.85
N GLU A 265 -21.35 16.95 8.86
CA GLU A 265 -22.51 17.16 9.72
C GLU A 265 -22.10 17.08 11.20
N ILE A 266 -21.36 16.04 11.60
CA ILE A 266 -20.81 15.92 12.96
C ILE A 266 -19.95 17.13 13.32
N ALA A 267 -19.05 17.56 12.42
CA ALA A 267 -18.21 18.73 12.66
C ALA A 267 -19.02 20.02 12.82
N THR A 268 -20.18 20.13 12.15
CA THR A 268 -21.10 21.25 12.29
C THR A 268 -21.81 21.21 13.64
N LEU A 269 -22.31 20.04 14.07
CA LEU A 269 -22.95 19.87 15.37
C LEU A 269 -22.01 20.23 16.54
N VAL A 270 -20.72 19.86 16.44
CA VAL A 270 -19.72 20.26 17.47
C VAL A 270 -19.58 21.78 17.56
N LYS A 271 -19.64 22.50 16.44
CA LYS A 271 -19.56 23.97 16.42
C LYS A 271 -20.85 24.62 16.94
N GLU A 272 -22.01 24.05 16.61
CA GLU A 272 -23.31 24.57 17.01
C GLU A 272 -23.56 24.43 18.52
N PHE A 273 -23.32 23.24 19.07
CA PHE A 273 -23.67 22.94 20.47
C PHE A 273 -22.53 23.18 21.46
N GLY A 274 -21.28 23.31 20.98
CA GLY A 274 -20.09 23.53 21.81
C GLY A 274 -19.77 22.35 22.75
N HIS A 275 -18.51 22.24 23.17
CA HIS A 275 -18.07 21.28 24.21
C HIS A 275 -18.39 19.79 23.97
N LEU A 276 -18.47 19.32 22.72
CA LEU A 276 -18.62 17.90 22.40
C LEU A 276 -17.25 17.24 22.19
N THR A 277 -17.05 16.07 22.79
CA THR A 277 -15.87 15.22 22.54
C THR A 277 -16.18 14.23 21.41
N ILE A 278 -15.34 14.20 20.36
CA ILE A 278 -15.46 13.33 19.17
C ILE A 278 -14.14 12.66 18.82
#